data_AF-A0A1S3GWR1-F1
#
_entry.id   AF-A0A1S3GWR1-F1
#
_cell.length_a   1.000
_cell.length_b   1.000
_cell.length_c   1.000
_cell.angle_alpha   90.00
_cell.angle_beta   90.00
_cell.angle_gamma   90.00
#
_symmetry.space_group_name_H-M   'P 1'
#
loop_
_entity.id
_entity.type
_entity.pdbx_description
1 polymer ?
#
loop_
_entity_poly.entity_id
_entity_poly.type
_entity_poly.pdbx_seq_one_letter_code
_entity_poly.pdbx_strand_id
1 'polypeptide(L)'
;DGTVIIHTIQKGQYMRTLRPPCESSLILTIPNLALSWEGHIVIYSSIEEKTTLKDKNALHLFSINGKYLGSQVLKEQISDICIIGEHIVTGSLQGLLSIRDLY
;
A
#
# COMPACT_ATOMS: atom_id res chain seq x y z
N ASP A 1 3.84 -12.57 3.16
CA ASP A 1 2.60 -12.94 3.90
C ASP A 1 1.59 -11.78 3.99
N GLY A 2 1.85 -10.63 3.34
CA GLY A 2 0.93 -9.49 3.33
C GLY A 2 0.99 -8.63 4.58
N THR A 3 2.09 -8.69 5.33
CA THR A 3 2.26 -7.99 6.60
C THR A 3 3.29 -6.87 6.49
N VAL A 4 3.00 -5.69 7.06
CA VAL A 4 3.99 -4.60 7.24
C VAL A 4 4.32 -4.49 8.72
N ILE A 5 5.60 -4.57 9.06
CA ILE A 5 6.07 -4.45 10.43
C ILE A 5 6.80 -3.13 10.59
N ILE A 6 6.36 -2.32 11.55
CA ILE A 6 6.93 -1.00 11.81
C ILE A 6 7.87 -1.11 13.01
N HIS A 7 9.09 -0.61 12.81
CA HIS A 7 10.11 -0.50 13.85
C HIS A 7 10.60 0.93 13.98
N THR A 8 11.07 1.30 15.17
CA THR A 8 11.82 2.56 15.34
C THR A 8 13.20 2.45 14.69
N ILE A 9 13.65 3.52 14.03
CA ILE A 9 14.97 3.53 13.40
C ILE A 9 16.08 3.50 14.45
N GLN A 10 15.99 4.33 15.49
CA GLN A 10 17.06 4.49 16.46
C GLN A 10 17.32 3.24 17.31
N LYS A 11 16.26 2.52 17.71
CA LYS A 11 16.36 1.39 18.65
C LYS A 11 15.97 0.05 18.03
N GLY A 12 15.49 0.02 16.78
CA GLY A 12 14.95 -1.19 16.17
C GLY A 12 13.75 -1.76 16.91
N GLN A 13 13.06 -0.97 17.74
CA GLN A 13 11.98 -1.47 18.59
C GLN A 13 10.74 -1.72 17.74
N TYR A 14 10.16 -2.91 17.88
CA TYR A 14 8.86 -3.23 17.30
C TYR A 14 7.81 -2.24 17.82
N MET A 15 7.11 -1.61 16.89
CA MET A 15 6.03 -0.68 17.19
C MET A 15 4.68 -1.32 16.94
N ARG A 16 4.51 -1.90 15.75
CA ARG A 16 3.23 -2.49 15.32
C ARG A 16 3.35 -3.31 14.06
N THR A 17 2.29 -4.06 13.82
CA THR A 17 2.02 -4.77 12.59
C THR A 17 0.79 -4.18 11.91
N LEU A 18 0.90 -3.86 10.62
CA LEU A 18 -0.23 -3.52 9.75
C LEU A 18 -0.49 -4.68 8.79
N ARG A 19 -1.77 -4.93 8.52
CA ARG A 19 -2.19 -5.95 7.56
C ARG A 19 -3.35 -5.40 6.74
N PRO A 20 -3.16 -5.18 5.42
CA PRO A 20 -4.28 -4.85 4.54
C PRO A 20 -5.37 -5.94 4.62
N PRO A 21 -6.66 -5.56 4.52
CA PRO A 21 -7.75 -6.54 4.45
C PRO A 21 -7.56 -7.46 3.23
N CYS A 22 -7.67 -8.76 3.46
CA CYS A 22 -7.58 -9.78 2.41
C CYS A 22 -8.40 -11.01 2.84
N GLU A 23 -9.01 -11.70 1.89
CA GLU A 23 -9.65 -12.98 2.14
C GLU A 23 -8.61 -14.01 2.57
N SER A 24 -8.97 -14.88 3.51
CA SER A 24 -8.04 -15.79 4.19
C SER A 24 -7.42 -16.87 3.28
N SER A 25 -8.07 -17.17 2.15
CA SER A 25 -7.57 -18.12 1.15
C SER A 25 -6.57 -17.51 0.18
N LEU A 26 -6.53 -16.18 0.06
CA LEU A 26 -5.75 -15.49 -0.96
C LEU A 26 -4.34 -15.17 -0.45
N ILE A 27 -3.35 -15.28 -1.35
CA ILE A 27 -1.97 -14.89 -1.06
C ILE A 27 -1.78 -13.42 -1.43
N LEU A 28 -1.67 -12.58 -0.40
CA LEU A 28 -1.40 -11.15 -0.52
C LEU A 28 0.10 -10.86 -0.42
N THR A 29 0.61 -10.06 -1.35
CA THR A 29 1.96 -9.50 -1.33
C THR A 29 1.91 -7.98 -1.17
N ILE A 30 3.02 -7.41 -0.70
CA ILE A 30 3.19 -5.95 -0.56
C ILE A 30 4.43 -5.55 -1.34
N PRO A 31 4.30 -5.25 -2.64
CA PRO A 31 5.46 -4.95 -3.48
C PRO A 31 6.08 -3.58 -3.20
N ASN A 32 5.27 -2.61 -2.73
CA ASN A 32 5.76 -1.25 -2.48
C ASN A 32 4.93 -0.55 -1.38
N LEU A 33 5.51 0.46 -0.75
CA LEU A 33 4.84 1.32 0.23
C LEU A 33 5.48 2.71 0.24
N ALA A 34 4.71 3.71 0.63
CA ALA A 34 5.18 5.07 0.84
C ALA A 34 4.66 5.63 2.17
N LEU A 35 5.42 6.54 2.76
CA LEU A 35 5.09 7.20 4.02
C LEU A 35 5.13 8.72 3.83
N SER A 36 4.07 9.40 4.28
CA SER A 36 3.98 10.85 4.27
C SER A 36 4.54 11.45 5.56
N TRP A 37 4.94 12.72 5.50
CA TRP A 37 5.53 13.45 6.63
C TRP A 37 4.58 13.62 7.83
N GLU A 38 3.28 13.59 7.56
CA GLU A 38 2.16 13.68 8.52
C GLU A 38 1.74 12.30 9.08
N GLY A 39 2.39 11.22 8.65
CA GLY A 39 2.17 9.88 9.18
C GLY A 39 1.06 9.10 8.47
N HIS A 40 0.77 9.39 7.21
CA HIS A 40 0.01 8.48 6.35
C HIS A 40 0.95 7.44 5.74
N ILE A 41 0.48 6.20 5.69
CA ILE A 41 1.18 5.07 5.11
C ILE A 41 0.31 4.54 4.00
N VAL A 42 0.81 4.62 2.76
CA VAL A 42 0.17 4.01 1.61
C VAL A 42 0.88 2.70 1.32
N ILE A 43 0.12 1.61 1.31
CA ILE A 43 0.60 0.27 1.02
C ILE A 43 0.05 -0.13 -0.34
N TYR A 44 0.92 -0.49 -1.27
CA TYR A 44 0.52 -1.17 -2.49
C TYR A 44 0.51 -2.67 -2.24
N SER A 45 -0.62 -3.32 -2.52
CA SER A 45 -0.79 -4.76 -2.38
C SER A 45 -1.14 -5.40 -3.73
N SER A 46 -0.73 -6.66 -3.89
CA SER A 46 -1.01 -7.49 -5.06
C SER A 46 -1.36 -8.92 -4.65
N ILE A 47 -2.44 -9.47 -5.23
CA ILE A 47 -2.88 -10.86 -5.02
C ILE A 47 -2.29 -11.77 -6.12
N GLU A 48 -1.66 -12.88 -5.73
CA GLU A 48 -0.94 -13.79 -6.65
C GLU A 48 -1.84 -14.76 -7.45
N GLU A 49 -3.15 -14.85 -7.18
CA GLU A 49 -4.03 -15.84 -7.80
C GLU A 49 -4.39 -15.59 -9.28
N LYS A 50 -5.01 -16.56 -9.96
CA LYS A 50 -5.55 -16.46 -11.34
C LYS A 50 -6.87 -15.66 -11.42
N THR A 51 -7.06 -14.66 -10.58
CA THR A 51 -8.19 -13.72 -10.70
C THR A 51 -7.94 -12.74 -11.86
N THR A 52 -9.00 -12.12 -12.38
CA THR A 52 -8.82 -11.08 -13.41
C THR A 52 -8.02 -9.91 -12.84
N LEU A 53 -7.20 -9.23 -13.67
CA LEU A 53 -6.32 -8.13 -13.23
C LEU A 53 -7.06 -7.01 -12.46
N LYS A 54 -8.37 -6.86 -12.67
CA LYS A 54 -9.17 -5.78 -12.10
C LYS A 54 -9.27 -5.80 -10.58
N ASP A 55 -9.05 -6.93 -9.93
CA ASP A 55 -9.22 -7.05 -8.47
C ASP A 55 -7.93 -7.51 -7.77
N LYS A 56 -6.79 -7.47 -8.47
CA LYS A 56 -5.50 -7.94 -7.95
C LYS A 56 -4.75 -6.91 -7.16
N ASN A 57 -4.83 -5.66 -7.61
CA ASN A 57 -3.95 -4.59 -7.21
C ASN A 57 -4.76 -3.58 -6.40
N ALA A 58 -4.25 -3.18 -5.24
CA ALA A 58 -4.91 -2.17 -4.42
C ALA A 58 -3.92 -1.26 -3.70
N LEU A 59 -4.32 -0.01 -3.50
CA LEU A 59 -3.71 0.89 -2.54
C LEU A 59 -4.51 0.84 -1.25
N HIS A 60 -3.81 0.79 -0.13
CA HIS A 60 -4.40 0.81 1.21
C HIS A 60 -3.79 1.97 1.99
N LEU A 61 -4.65 2.77 2.59
CA LEU A 61 -4.25 3.91 3.41
C LEU A 61 -4.36 3.55 4.89
N PHE A 62 -3.25 3.73 5.59
CA PHE A 62 -3.18 3.59 7.04
C PHE A 62 -2.64 4.88 7.67
N SER A 63 -3.06 5.14 8.90
CA SER A 63 -2.35 6.05 9.80
C SER A 63 -1.12 5.34 10.40
N ILE A 64 -0.09 6.10 10.76
CA ILE A 64 1.08 5.64 11.55
C ILE A 64 0.66 5.02 12.90
N ASN A 65 -0.50 5.41 13.43
CA ASN A 65 -1.10 4.81 14.62
C ASN A 65 -1.81 3.47 14.35
N GLY A 66 -1.75 2.97 13.11
CA GLY A 66 -2.28 1.69 12.66
C GLY A 66 -3.77 1.66 12.35
N LYS A 67 -4.44 2.81 12.30
CA LYS A 67 -5.83 2.89 11.85
C LYS A 67 -5.90 2.70 10.33
N TYR A 68 -6.76 1.79 9.87
CA TYR A 68 -7.10 1.68 8.45
C TYR A 68 -8.04 2.83 8.06
N LEU A 69 -7.68 3.58 7.02
CA LEU A 69 -8.41 4.77 6.58
C LEU A 69 -9.19 4.51 5.29
N GLY A 70 -8.69 3.64 4.41
CA GLY A 70 -9.41 3.30 3.18
C GLY A 70 -8.57 2.50 2.20
N SER A 71 -9.16 2.21 1.04
CA SER A 71 -8.46 1.56 -0.08
C SER A 71 -9.03 1.96 -1.43
N GLN A 72 -8.22 1.77 -2.45
CA GLN A 72 -8.61 1.91 -3.84
C GLN A 72 -8.08 0.74 -4.66
N VAL A 73 -8.97 0.08 -5.39
CA VAL A 73 -8.61 -0.96 -6.36
C VAL A 73 -8.02 -0.33 -7.60
N LEU A 74 -6.93 -0.93 -8.10
CA LEU A 74 -6.19 -0.48 -9.27
C LEU A 74 -6.37 -1.46 -10.42
N LYS A 75 -6.48 -0.92 -11.64
CA LYS A 75 -6.48 -1.72 -12.88
C LYS A 75 -5.07 -2.07 -13.36
N GLU A 76 -4.06 -1.49 -12.73
CA GLU A 76 -2.68 -1.48 -13.18
C GLU A 76 -1.77 -2.02 -12.09
N GLN A 77 -0.64 -2.57 -12.51
CA GLN A 77 0.40 -3.04 -11.61
C GLN A 77 1.39 -1.90 -11.37
N ILE A 78 1.48 -1.46 -10.13
CA ILE A 78 2.36 -0.36 -9.75
C ILE A 78 3.80 -0.86 -9.70
N SER A 79 4.69 -0.11 -10.35
CA SER A 79 6.14 -0.30 -10.25
C SER A 79 6.72 0.56 -9.13
N ASP A 80 6.26 1.79 -8.99
CA ASP A 80 6.73 2.69 -7.94
C ASP A 80 5.63 3.63 -7.39
N ILE A 81 5.79 4.04 -6.14
CA ILE A 81 4.87 4.93 -5.41
C ILE A 81 5.63 5.94 -4.56
N CYS A 82 5.18 7.19 -4.58
CA CYS A 82 5.62 8.19 -3.61
C CYS A 82 4.45 9.08 -3.17
N ILE A 83 4.64 9.78 -2.05
CA ILE A 83 3.68 10.74 -1.53
C ILE A 83 4.35 12.12 -1.55
N ILE A 84 3.68 13.09 -2.18
CA ILE A 84 4.15 14.47 -2.28
C ILE A 84 3.01 15.41 -1.89
N GLY A 85 3.18 16.11 -0.77
CA GLY A 85 2.10 16.87 -0.16
C GLY A 85 0.92 15.96 0.16
N GLU A 86 -0.26 16.31 -0.36
CA GLU A 86 -1.51 15.56 -0.17
C GLU A 86 -1.83 14.61 -1.33
N HIS A 87 -0.82 14.24 -2.14
CA HIS A 87 -1.04 13.41 -3.32
C HIS A 87 -0.19 12.14 -3.31
N ILE A 88 -0.79 11.07 -3.79
CA ILE A 88 -0.16 9.80 -4.10
C ILE A 88 0.20 9.80 -5.59
N VAL A 89 1.49 9.69 -5.89
CA VAL A 89 2.00 9.56 -7.25
C VAL A 89 2.40 8.11 -7.47
N THR A 90 1.87 7.48 -8.53
CA THR A 90 2.21 6.10 -8.88
C THR A 90 2.69 6.00 -10.32
N GLY A 91 3.77 5.27 -10.55
CA GLY A 91 4.14 4.76 -11.87
C GLY A 91 3.71 3.30 -12.01
N SER A 92 3.14 2.93 -13.16
CA SER A 92 2.75 1.55 -13.46
C SER A 92 3.68 0.87 -14.46
N LEU A 93 3.71 -0.46 -14.41
CA LEU A 93 4.41 -1.29 -15.42
C LEU A 93 3.76 -1.19 -16.81
N GLN A 94 2.55 -0.65 -16.89
CA GLN A 94 1.86 -0.34 -18.15
C GLN A 94 2.30 1.01 -18.75
N GLY A 95 3.22 1.74 -18.08
CA GLY A 95 3.73 3.03 -18.53
C GLY A 95 2.81 4.21 -18.20
N LEU A 96 1.85 4.05 -17.27
CA LEU A 96 1.00 5.14 -16.83
C LEU A 96 1.58 5.81 -15.57
N LEU A 97 1.58 7.14 -15.58
CA LEU A 97 1.74 7.96 -14.39
C LEU A 97 0.37 8.41 -13.92
N SER A 98 0.05 8.23 -12.64
CA SER A 98 -1.21 8.66 -12.05
C SER A 98 -0.98 9.42 -10.76
N ILE A 99 -1.75 10.50 -10.57
CA ILE A 99 -1.77 11.32 -9.36
C ILE A 99 -3.16 11.17 -8.75
N ARG A 100 -3.22 10.91 -7.45
CA ARG A 100 -4.46 10.72 -6.69
C ARG A 100 -4.39 11.52 -5.41
N ASP A 101 -5.52 11.97 -4.93
CA ASP A 101 -5.60 12.60 -3.62
C ASP A 101 -5.37 11.55 -2.53
N LEU A 102 -4.70 11.96 -1.46
CA LEU A 102 -4.50 11.15 -0.26
C LEU A 102 -5.77 11.10 0.61
N TYR A 103 -6.70 12.04 0.39
CA TYR A 103 -7.90 12.31 1.19
C TYR A 103 -9.18 12.33 0.36
#